data_AF-A0A022QJ93-F1
#
_entry.id   AF-A0A022QJ93-F1
#
_cell.length_a   1.000
_cell.length_b   1.000
_cell.length_c   1.000
_cell.angle_alpha   90.00
_cell.angle_beta   90.00
_cell.angle_gamma   90.00
#
_symmetry.space_group_name_H-M   'P 1'
#
loop_
_entity.id
_entity.type
_entity.pdbx_description
1 polymer ?
#
loop_
_entity_poly.entity_id
_entity_poly.type
_entity_poly.pdbx_seq_one_letter_code
_entity_poly.pdbx_strand_id
1 'polypeptide(L)'
;MADEANRTAFFEIQGRMIETTAKLKQVQTQLRNKEGEKKRAYLTLEELKPLAEDTNTYKSIGRTFLLEPKSVLMEEQEQKLKDSEAAISSLQTSKEYLEKHMAEVENNLRELLQQDPGLARQIMALSV
;
A
#
# COMPACT_ATOMS: atom_id res chain seq x y z
N MET A 1 -12.21 -8.98 38.43
CA MET A 1 -10.76 -8.93 38.13
C MET A 1 -10.46 -9.56 36.77
N ALA A 2 -10.88 -10.81 36.49
CA ALA A 2 -10.70 -11.42 35.15
C ALA A 2 -11.51 -10.69 34.05
N ASP A 3 -12.77 -10.34 34.30
CA ASP A 3 -13.62 -9.63 33.33
C ASP A 3 -13.07 -8.25 32.91
N GLU A 4 -12.41 -7.56 33.83
CA GLU A 4 -11.81 -6.23 33.59
C GLU A 4 -10.52 -6.33 32.77
N ALA A 5 -9.72 -7.37 33.02
CA ALA A 5 -8.54 -7.69 32.21
C ALA A 5 -8.94 -8.10 30.78
N ASN A 6 -9.98 -8.94 30.63
CA ASN A 6 -10.51 -9.36 29.32
C ASN A 6 -11.08 -8.18 28.52
N ARG A 7 -11.78 -7.27 29.20
CA ARG A 7 -12.30 -6.04 28.57
C ARG A 7 -11.19 -5.11 28.10
N THR A 8 -10.13 -4.98 28.89
CA THR A 8 -8.96 -4.16 28.51
C THR A 8 -8.23 -4.78 27.31
N ALA A 9 -7.98 -6.08 27.35
CA ALA A 9 -7.38 -6.82 26.23
C ALA A 9 -8.19 -6.70 24.94
N PHE A 10 -9.53 -6.71 25.03
CA PHE A 10 -10.40 -6.50 23.87
C PHE A 10 -10.18 -5.14 23.22
N PHE A 11 -10.17 -4.04 24.00
CA PHE A 11 -9.96 -2.71 23.43
C PHE A 11 -8.56 -2.55 22.83
N GLU A 12 -7.55 -3.17 23.42
CA GLU A 12 -6.20 -3.20 22.85
C GLU A 12 -6.15 -3.95 21.51
N ILE A 13 -6.78 -5.13 21.43
CA ILE A 13 -6.85 -5.92 20.19
C ILE A 13 -7.64 -5.15 19.12
N GLN A 14 -8.76 -4.51 19.50
CA GLN A 14 -9.55 -3.69 18.59
C GLN A 14 -8.76 -2.48 18.08
N GLY A 15 -8.00 -1.80 18.95
CA GLY A 15 -7.11 -0.72 18.56
C GLY A 15 -6.05 -1.17 17.55
N ARG A 16 -5.38 -2.29 17.82
CA ARG A 16 -4.41 -2.89 16.90
C ARG A 16 -5.03 -3.28 15.56
N MET A 17 -6.26 -3.78 15.57
CA MET A 17 -7.00 -4.12 14.34
C MET A 17 -7.23 -2.86 13.50
N ILE A 18 -7.77 -1.80 14.09
CA ILE A 18 -8.03 -0.52 13.41
C ILE A 18 -6.73 0.05 12.81
N GLU A 19 -5.65 0.08 13.59
CA GLU A 19 -4.35 0.57 13.13
C GLU A 19 -3.79 -0.25 11.98
N THR A 20 -3.85 -1.58 12.08
CA THR A 20 -3.33 -2.48 11.04
C THR A 20 -4.16 -2.36 9.76
N THR A 21 -5.49 -2.22 9.86
CA THR A 21 -6.36 -2.00 8.70
C THR A 21 -6.06 -0.68 8.01
N ALA A 22 -5.83 0.39 8.79
CA ALA A 22 -5.47 1.69 8.25
C ALA A 22 -4.14 1.64 7.48
N LYS A 23 -3.11 0.99 8.06
CA LYS A 23 -1.82 0.77 7.40
C LYS A 23 -1.95 -0.06 6.12
N LEU A 24 -2.72 -1.15 6.15
CA LEU A 24 -2.99 -1.97 4.96
C LEU A 24 -3.62 -1.14 3.83
N LYS A 25 -4.64 -0.33 4.14
CA LYS A 25 -5.29 0.54 3.15
C LYS A 25 -4.31 1.57 2.56
N GLN A 26 -3.42 2.11 3.38
CA GLN A 26 -2.37 3.02 2.93
C GLN A 26 -1.41 2.32 1.96
N VAL A 27 -0.89 1.15 2.33
CA VAL A 27 0.03 0.37 1.48
C VAL A 27 -0.63 -0.03 0.17
N GLN A 28 -1.90 -0.47 0.20
CA GLN A 28 -2.67 -0.78 -1.02
C GLN A 28 -2.82 0.43 -1.94
N THR A 29 -3.07 1.61 -1.38
CA THR A 29 -3.17 2.85 -2.17
C THR A 29 -1.82 3.21 -2.80
N GLN A 30 -0.73 3.09 -2.04
CA GLN A 30 0.63 3.32 -2.54
C GLN A 30 1.01 2.35 -3.66
N LEU A 31 0.66 1.06 -3.51
CA LEU A 31 0.84 0.05 -4.56
C LEU A 31 0.15 0.44 -5.86
N ARG A 32 -1.15 0.77 -5.80
CA ARG A 32 -1.92 1.17 -6.98
C ARG A 32 -1.31 2.38 -7.68
N ASN A 33 -0.83 3.36 -6.90
CA ASN A 33 -0.18 4.55 -7.46
C ASN A 33 1.14 4.18 -8.17
N LYS A 34 1.97 3.34 -7.54
CA LYS A 34 3.25 2.91 -8.12
C LYS A 34 3.07 2.01 -9.35
N GLU A 35 2.05 1.17 -9.37
CA GLU A 35 1.67 0.40 -10.57
C GLU A 35 1.25 1.33 -11.72
N GLY A 36 0.50 2.40 -11.41
CA GLY A 36 0.16 3.44 -12.38
C GLY A 36 1.39 4.17 -12.93
N GLU A 37 2.33 4.54 -12.06
CA GLU A 37 3.60 5.16 -12.45
C GLU A 37 4.44 4.23 -13.35
N LYS A 38 4.60 2.96 -12.95
CA LYS A 38 5.26 1.92 -13.75
C LYS A 38 4.62 1.78 -15.13
N LYS A 39 3.29 1.71 -15.20
CA LYS A 39 2.59 1.53 -16.48
C LYS A 39 2.77 2.73 -17.39
N ARG A 40 2.62 3.95 -16.86
CA ARG A 40 2.89 5.18 -17.64
C ARG A 40 4.33 5.21 -18.14
N ALA A 41 5.27 4.78 -17.29
CA ALA A 41 6.67 4.71 -17.63
C ALA A 41 6.95 3.78 -18.80
N TYR A 42 6.47 2.56 -18.68
CA TYR A 42 6.59 1.53 -19.70
C TYR A 42 5.98 1.98 -21.03
N LEU A 43 4.75 2.50 -21.03
CA LEU A 43 4.10 2.96 -22.24
C LEU A 43 4.86 4.11 -22.91
N THR A 44 5.37 5.06 -22.13
CA THR A 44 6.18 6.16 -22.69
C THR A 44 7.46 5.64 -23.35
N LEU A 45 8.12 4.64 -22.77
CA LEU A 45 9.28 3.99 -23.40
C LEU A 45 8.93 3.30 -24.70
N GLU A 46 7.84 2.55 -24.72
CA GLU A 46 7.38 1.82 -25.91
C GLU A 46 7.08 2.78 -27.07
N GLU A 47 6.50 3.94 -26.79
CA GLU A 47 6.24 4.98 -27.79
C GLU A 47 7.50 5.72 -28.23
N LEU A 48 8.49 5.92 -27.34
CA LEU A 48 9.75 6.60 -27.69
C LEU A 48 10.66 5.72 -28.55
N LYS A 49 10.76 4.41 -28.26
CA LYS A 49 11.65 3.46 -28.96
C LYS A 49 11.60 3.54 -30.50
N PRO A 50 10.42 3.49 -31.16
CA PRO A 50 10.33 3.48 -32.63
C PRO A 50 10.62 4.83 -33.30
N LEU A 51 10.71 5.93 -32.54
CA LEU A 51 11.02 7.24 -33.10
C LEU A 51 12.48 7.30 -33.56
N ALA A 52 12.76 8.09 -34.59
CA ALA A 52 14.13 8.34 -35.04
C ALA A 52 14.91 9.13 -33.98
N GLU A 53 16.23 8.91 -33.87
CA GLU A 53 17.08 9.55 -32.85
C GLU A 53 17.16 11.08 -32.97
N ASP A 54 16.93 11.61 -34.18
CA ASP A 54 16.89 13.04 -34.49
C ASP A 54 15.52 13.69 -34.21
N THR A 55 14.56 12.92 -33.70
CA THR A 55 13.23 13.45 -33.36
C THR A 55 13.32 14.44 -32.20
N ASN A 56 12.79 15.64 -32.40
CA ASN A 56 12.66 16.62 -31.31
C ASN A 56 11.72 16.09 -30.24
N THR A 57 12.26 15.78 -29.05
CA THR A 57 11.47 15.33 -27.91
C THR A 57 11.40 16.39 -26.82
N TYR A 58 10.28 16.46 -26.10
CA TYR A 58 10.07 17.50 -25.10
C TYR A 58 9.66 16.92 -23.75
N LYS A 59 10.36 17.32 -22.69
CA LYS A 59 10.03 16.98 -21.31
C LYS A 59 9.05 17.98 -20.73
N SER A 60 7.98 17.50 -20.11
CA SER A 60 7.06 18.36 -19.36
C SER A 60 7.64 18.75 -18.00
N ILE A 61 7.63 20.05 -17.70
CA ILE A 61 7.97 20.63 -16.39
C ILE A 61 6.82 21.57 -16.01
N GLY A 62 5.89 21.08 -15.18
CA GLY A 62 4.67 21.81 -14.84
C GLY A 62 3.82 22.08 -16.08
N ARG A 63 3.69 23.37 -16.45
CA ARG A 63 2.96 23.82 -17.66
C ARG A 63 3.88 24.11 -18.86
N THR A 64 5.18 23.90 -18.71
CA THR A 64 6.19 24.17 -19.74
C THR A 64 6.75 22.87 -20.32
N PHE A 65 7.30 22.95 -21.53
CA PHE A 65 7.92 21.84 -22.24
C PHE A 65 9.34 22.23 -22.65
N LEU A 66 10.32 21.45 -22.22
CA LEU A 66 11.74 21.68 -22.50
C LEU A 66 12.21 20.69 -23.56
N LEU A 67 12.90 21.19 -24.61
CA LEU A 67 13.52 20.34 -25.62
C LEU A 67 14.66 19.53 -24.97
N GLU A 68 14.58 18.22 -25.07
CA GLU A 68 15.58 17.28 -24.54
C GLU A 68 15.86 16.19 -25.57
N PRO A 69 17.06 15.61 -25.60
CA PRO A 69 17.36 14.46 -26.45
C PRO A 69 16.49 13.25 -26.08
N LYS A 70 16.13 12.46 -27.10
CA LYS A 70 15.37 11.21 -26.91
C LYS A 70 16.05 10.26 -25.92
N SER A 71 17.38 10.12 -26.02
CA SER A 71 18.17 9.24 -25.15
C SER A 71 18.02 9.58 -23.67
N VAL A 72 18.04 10.86 -23.31
CA VAL A 72 17.86 11.34 -21.94
C VAL A 72 16.46 10.99 -21.43
N LEU A 73 15.43 11.22 -22.25
CA LEU A 73 14.06 10.86 -21.87
C LEU A 73 13.87 9.35 -21.69
N MET A 74 14.51 8.54 -22.53
CA MET A 74 14.50 7.09 -22.39
C MET A 74 15.18 6.63 -21.10
N GLU A 75 16.38 7.13 -20.80
CA GLU A 75 17.09 6.81 -19.55
C GLU A 75 16.28 7.19 -18.31
N GLU A 76 15.70 8.40 -18.29
CA GLU A 76 14.82 8.82 -17.20
C GLU A 76 13.63 7.89 -17.04
N GLN A 77 13.07 7.45 -18.16
CA GLN A 77 11.88 6.64 -18.14
C GLN A 77 12.17 5.19 -17.73
N GLU A 78 13.32 4.65 -18.10
CA GLU A 78 13.85 3.38 -17.62
C GLU A 78 14.14 3.43 -16.13
N GLN A 79 14.76 4.51 -15.65
CA GLN A 79 15.04 4.67 -14.23
C GLN A 79 13.74 4.71 -13.41
N LYS A 80 12.74 5.50 -13.86
CA LYS A 80 11.41 5.54 -13.22
C LYS A 80 10.74 4.17 -13.20
N LEU A 81 10.90 3.37 -14.25
CA LEU A 81 10.37 2.02 -14.32
C LEU A 81 11.03 1.13 -13.25
N LYS A 82 12.37 1.11 -13.19
CA LYS A 82 13.13 0.34 -12.19
C LYS A 82 12.81 0.75 -10.75
N ASP A 83 12.75 2.06 -10.49
CA ASP A 83 12.41 2.60 -9.16
C ASP A 83 11.00 2.20 -8.74
N SER A 84 10.04 2.24 -9.69
CA SER A 84 8.66 1.83 -9.42
C SER A 84 8.57 0.33 -9.15
N GLU A 85 9.33 -0.50 -9.87
CA GLU A 85 9.39 -1.95 -9.63
C GLU A 85 9.98 -2.30 -8.27
N ALA A 86 11.09 -1.65 -7.89
CA ALA A 86 11.70 -1.82 -6.58
C ALA A 86 10.74 -1.40 -5.45
N ALA A 87 10.05 -0.26 -5.63
CA ALA A 87 9.05 0.20 -4.67
C ALA A 87 7.85 -0.74 -4.55
N ILE A 88 7.35 -1.27 -5.67
CA ILE A 88 6.26 -2.26 -5.68
C ILE A 88 6.67 -3.52 -4.91
N SER A 89 7.86 -4.05 -5.18
CA SER A 89 8.39 -5.23 -4.48
C SER A 89 8.46 -5.02 -2.97
N SER A 90 9.01 -3.89 -2.53
CA SER A 90 9.07 -3.53 -1.10
C SER A 90 7.68 -3.38 -0.47
N LEU A 91 6.74 -2.71 -1.15
CA LEU A 91 5.37 -2.53 -0.66
C LEU A 91 4.58 -3.84 -0.63
N GLN A 92 4.84 -4.77 -1.56
CA GLN A 92 4.25 -6.11 -1.54
C GLN A 92 4.70 -6.89 -0.30
N THR A 93 6.00 -6.89 0.01
CA THR A 93 6.51 -7.51 1.26
C THR A 93 5.88 -6.88 2.50
N SER A 94 5.75 -5.55 2.53
CA SER A 94 5.09 -4.84 3.64
C SER A 94 3.61 -5.21 3.76
N LYS A 95 2.90 -5.33 2.64
CA LYS A 95 1.51 -5.77 2.59
C LYS A 95 1.36 -7.18 3.16
N GLU A 96 2.16 -8.14 2.71
CA GLU A 96 2.12 -9.52 3.19
C GLU A 96 2.38 -9.62 4.70
N TYR A 97 3.35 -8.86 5.20
CA TYR A 97 3.63 -8.77 6.63
C TYR A 97 2.41 -8.26 7.43
N LEU A 98 1.78 -7.19 6.96
CA LEU A 98 0.61 -6.62 7.61
C LEU A 98 -0.62 -7.53 7.51
N GLU A 99 -0.78 -8.30 6.42
CA GLU A 99 -1.84 -9.30 6.27
C GLU A 99 -1.67 -10.45 7.27
N LYS A 100 -0.44 -10.94 7.47
CA LYS A 100 -0.13 -11.94 8.50
C LYS A 100 -0.42 -11.40 9.91
N HIS A 101 0.05 -10.17 10.20
CA HIS A 101 -0.22 -9.53 11.47
C HIS A 101 -1.73 -9.32 11.71
N MET A 102 -2.50 -8.97 10.69
CA MET A 102 -3.95 -8.88 10.78
C MET A 102 -4.59 -10.22 11.14
N ALA A 103 -4.18 -11.31 10.48
CA ALA A 103 -4.69 -12.65 10.78
C ALA A 103 -4.39 -13.08 12.23
N GLU A 104 -3.21 -12.73 12.75
CA GLU A 104 -2.85 -12.95 14.16
C GLU A 104 -3.75 -12.16 15.11
N VAL A 105 -4.00 -10.88 14.83
CA VAL A 105 -4.90 -10.03 15.62
C VAL A 105 -6.34 -10.58 15.60
N GLU A 106 -6.82 -11.05 14.45
CA GLU A 106 -8.13 -11.68 14.33
C GLU A 106 -8.23 -13.00 15.10
N ASN A 107 -7.18 -13.81 15.08
CA ASN A 107 -7.13 -15.06 15.86
C ASN A 107 -7.15 -14.77 17.37
N ASN A 108 -6.34 -13.82 17.84
CA ASN A 108 -6.34 -13.39 19.25
C ASN A 108 -7.72 -12.90 19.68
N LEU A 109 -8.41 -12.14 18.81
CA LEU A 109 -9.79 -11.69 19.08
C LEU A 109 -10.75 -12.88 19.20
N ARG A 110 -10.68 -13.86 18.30
CA ARG A 110 -11.53 -15.05 18.33
C ARG A 110 -11.30 -15.87 19.59
N GLU A 111 -10.04 -16.08 19.98
CA GLU A 111 -9.69 -16.80 21.20
C GLU A 111 -10.22 -16.10 22.46
N LEU A 112 -10.07 -14.77 22.54
CA LEU A 112 -10.61 -13.98 23.65
C LEU A 112 -12.14 -14.11 23.77
N LEU A 113 -12.87 -14.06 22.64
CA LEU A 113 -14.32 -14.21 22.62
C LEU A 113 -14.79 -15.64 22.94
N GLN A 114 -13.98 -16.66 22.63
CA GLN A 114 -14.27 -18.05 23.01
C GLN A 114 -14.04 -18.29 24.49
N GLN A 115 -13.01 -17.68 25.08
CA GLN A 115 -12.71 -17.76 26.50
C GLN A 115 -13.77 -17.07 27.36
N ASP A 116 -14.35 -15.97 26.86
CA ASP A 116 -15.39 -15.22 27.57
C ASP A 116 -16.59 -14.85 26.67
N PRO A 117 -17.59 -15.75 26.56
CA PRO A 117 -18.82 -15.49 25.81
C PRO A 117 -19.68 -14.36 26.41
N GLY A 118 -19.48 -14.03 27.69
CA GLY A 118 -20.16 -12.94 28.38
C GLY A 118 -19.68 -11.56 27.90
N LEU A 119 -18.38 -11.46 27.60
CA LEU A 119 -17.75 -10.27 27.01
C LEU A 119 -18.41 -9.87 25.69
N ALA A 120 -18.67 -10.84 24.80
CA ALA A 120 -19.33 -10.59 23.52
C ALA A 120 -20.73 -9.95 23.68
N ARG A 121 -21.50 -10.42 24.67
CA ARG A 121 -22.83 -9.87 24.99
C ARG A 121 -22.74 -8.47 25.59
N GLN A 122 -21.77 -8.22 26.47
CA GLN A 122 -21.56 -6.91 27.07
C GLN A 122 -21.11 -5.86 26.04
N ILE A 123 -20.24 -6.24 25.10
CA ILE A 123 -19.79 -5.36 24.02
C ILE A 123 -20.96 -4.99 23.10
N MET A 124 -21.78 -5.97 22.68
CA MET A 124 -22.96 -5.70 21.85
C MET A 124 -23.98 -4.79 22.53
N ALA A 125 -24.10 -4.86 23.86
CA ALA A 125 -24.97 -3.99 24.65
C ALA A 125 -24.41 -2.56 24.80
N LEU A 126 -23.10 -2.35 24.65
CA LEU A 126 -22.44 -1.04 24.72
C LEU A 126 -22.43 -0.30 23.36
N SER A 127 -22.66 -1.00 22.26
CA SER A 127 -22.70 -0.43 20.90
C SER A 127 -24.10 0.09 20.46
N VAL A 128 -25.05 0.21 21.39
CA VAL A 128 -26.39 0.81 21.18
C VAL A 128 -26.39 2.26 21.66
#